data_AF-A0A2N0HZC5-F1
#
_entry.id   AF-A0A2N0HZC5-F1
#
_cell.length_a   1.000
_cell.length_b   1.000
_cell.length_c   1.000
_cell.angle_alpha   90.00
_cell.angle_beta   90.00
_cell.angle_gamma   90.00
#
_symmetry.space_group_name_H-M   'P 1'
#
loop_
_entity.id
_entity.type
_entity.pdbx_description
1 polymer ?
#
loop_
_entity_poly.entity_id
_entity_poly.type
_entity_poly.pdbx_seq_one_letter_code
_entity_poly.pdbx_strand_id
1 'polypeptide(L)'
;MRVPLSAPLVAFAAGALLFALGGCATLTGNTEQMVLVQTIQDNRELNGAGCILSNDVGKWFVTTPGRITIRKSQEPLKVDCRKYGSPAIATDDHIDPKLNASVWGNVILTLGVGYFVDRNTGAGFDYPSILTIVMQDPARLAPPPAPVFVPPPAAAVPETVVQPKVAPSPLPNPVVY
;
A
#
# COMPACT_ATOMS: atom_id res chain seq x y z
N MET A 1 54.69 51.06 8.36
CA MET A 1 53.62 51.61 9.21
C MET A 1 52.66 50.48 9.55
N ARG A 2 52.58 50.04 10.81
CA ARG A 2 51.63 49.02 11.28
C ARG A 2 50.50 49.76 11.98
N VAL A 3 49.31 49.78 11.39
CA VAL A 3 48.13 50.37 12.04
C VAL A 3 47.70 49.40 13.15
N PRO A 4 47.63 49.83 14.42
CA PRO A 4 47.14 48.97 15.49
C PRO A 4 45.65 48.77 15.26
N LEU A 5 45.26 47.55 14.88
CA LEU A 5 43.87 47.16 14.76
C LEU A 5 43.28 47.22 16.18
N SER A 6 42.55 48.28 16.48
CA SER A 6 42.00 48.49 17.81
C SER A 6 40.97 47.38 18.09
N ALA A 7 41.04 46.77 19.27
CA ALA A 7 40.10 45.74 19.74
C ALA A 7 38.61 46.00 19.42
N PRO A 8 38.08 47.25 19.47
CA PRO A 8 36.71 47.52 19.05
C PRO A 8 36.44 47.22 17.56
N LEU A 9 37.37 47.51 16.64
CA LEU A 9 37.19 47.23 15.20
C LEU A 9 37.10 45.73 14.91
N VAL A 10 37.86 44.90 15.64
CA VAL A 10 37.78 43.43 15.54
C VAL A 10 36.44 42.91 16.08
N ALA A 11 35.96 43.46 17.20
CA ALA A 11 34.68 43.08 17.79
C ALA A 11 33.49 43.44 16.89
N PHE A 12 33.51 44.63 16.27
CA PHE A 12 32.48 45.04 15.31
C PHE A 12 32.49 44.20 14.02
N ALA A 13 33.67 43.86 13.49
CA ALA A 13 33.78 42.99 12.32
C ALA A 13 33.31 41.55 12.61
N ALA A 14 33.62 41.01 13.79
CA ALA A 14 33.15 39.69 14.23
C ALA A 14 31.62 39.65 14.45
N GLY A 15 31.05 40.71 15.02
CA GLY A 15 29.59 40.86 15.17
C GLY A 15 28.87 40.94 13.82
N ALA A 16 29.38 41.73 12.88
CA ALA A 16 28.79 41.86 11.55
C ALA A 16 28.83 40.55 10.74
N LEU A 17 29.88 39.74 10.91
CA LEU A 17 29.98 38.43 10.27
C LEU A 17 28.92 37.44 10.79
N LEU A 18 28.63 37.46 12.10
CA LEU A 18 27.59 36.62 12.72
C LEU A 18 26.18 36.99 12.26
N PHE A 19 25.90 38.28 12.01
CA PHE A 19 24.61 38.71 11.45
C PHE A 19 24.46 38.43 9.95
N ALA A 20 25.56 38.46 9.19
CA ALA A 20 25.55 38.17 7.75
C ALA A 20 25.35 36.67 7.42
N LEU A 21 25.55 35.77 8.39
CA LEU A 21 25.26 34.33 8.30
C LEU A 21 23.81 33.98 8.70
N GLY A 22 22.99 34.97 9.08
CA GLY A 22 21.56 34.81 9.33
C GLY A 22 20.77 34.58 8.05
N GLY A 23 21.06 33.50 7.32
CA GLY A 23 20.17 33.00 6.28
C GLY A 23 18.78 32.71 6.86
N CYS A 24 17.75 32.76 6.03
CA CYS A 24 16.38 32.38 6.37
C CYS A 24 16.26 30.86 6.62
N ALA A 25 17.00 30.33 7.59
CA ALA A 25 16.88 28.98 8.06
C ALA A 25 15.60 28.91 8.90
N THR A 26 14.49 28.52 8.28
CA THR A 26 13.30 28.11 8.99
C THR A 26 13.67 26.91 9.86
N LEU A 27 13.93 27.15 11.14
CA LEU A 27 14.33 26.12 12.13
C LEU A 27 13.22 25.07 12.35
N THR A 28 11.98 25.39 11.97
CA THR A 28 10.85 24.46 12.03
C THR A 28 10.72 23.68 10.72
N GLY A 29 10.86 22.36 10.77
CA GLY A 29 10.63 21.51 9.60
C GLY A 29 9.21 21.68 9.03
N ASN A 30 9.06 21.50 7.71
CA ASN A 30 7.74 21.56 7.08
C ASN A 30 6.88 20.37 7.57
N THR A 31 5.69 20.66 8.10
CA THR A 31 4.71 19.67 8.58
C THR A 31 3.79 19.18 7.47
N GLU A 32 3.83 19.80 6.29
CA GLU A 32 3.10 19.39 5.12
C GLU A 32 4.02 18.74 4.08
N GLN A 33 3.45 17.79 3.34
CA GLN A 33 4.14 17.10 2.27
C GLN A 33 3.20 16.89 1.09
N MET A 34 3.68 17.18 -0.13
CA MET A 34 3.00 16.76 -1.34
C MET A 34 3.39 15.32 -1.69
N VAL A 35 2.41 14.44 -1.84
CA VAL A 35 2.58 13.05 -2.25
C VAL A 35 1.85 12.78 -3.57
N LEU A 36 2.45 11.95 -4.42
CA LEU A 36 1.80 11.38 -5.60
C LEU A 36 1.16 10.05 -5.21
N VAL A 37 -0.12 9.88 -5.50
CA VAL A 37 -0.86 8.66 -5.21
C VAL A 37 -1.19 7.98 -6.52
N GLN A 38 -0.73 6.74 -6.67
CA GLN A 38 -0.94 5.92 -7.84
C GLN A 38 -1.35 4.51 -7.43
N THR A 39 -2.23 3.91 -8.22
CA THR A 39 -2.77 2.57 -7.98
C THR A 39 -2.34 1.66 -9.11
N ILE A 40 -1.93 0.43 -8.77
CA ILE A 40 -1.54 -0.58 -9.75
C ILE A 40 -2.34 -1.86 -9.53
N GLN A 41 -2.77 -2.50 -10.61
CA GLN A 41 -3.46 -3.79 -10.61
C GLN A 41 -2.86 -4.66 -11.71
N ASP A 42 -2.46 -5.89 -11.40
CA ASP A 42 -1.84 -6.83 -12.35
C ASP A 42 -0.70 -6.19 -13.18
N ASN A 43 0.21 -5.47 -12.51
CA ASN A 43 1.34 -4.72 -13.11
C ASN A 43 0.94 -3.61 -14.11
N ARG A 44 -0.32 -3.16 -14.09
CA ARG A 44 -0.80 -2.02 -14.87
C ARG A 44 -1.34 -0.92 -13.98
N GLU A 45 -1.16 0.33 -14.41
CA GLU A 45 -1.74 1.47 -13.72
C GLU A 45 -3.27 1.43 -13.76
N LEU A 46 -3.89 1.63 -12.60
CA LEU A 46 -5.33 1.62 -12.42
C LEU A 46 -5.83 3.03 -12.16
N ASN A 47 -6.24 3.71 -13.22
CA ASN A 47 -6.80 5.07 -13.12
C ASN A 47 -8.22 5.08 -12.55
N GLY A 48 -8.58 6.18 -11.89
CA GLY A 48 -9.92 6.49 -11.40
C GLY A 48 -10.32 5.80 -10.10
N ALA A 49 -9.37 5.29 -9.31
CA ALA A 49 -9.67 4.77 -7.98
C ALA A 49 -9.73 5.94 -6.97
N GLY A 50 -10.79 5.99 -6.17
CA GLY A 50 -10.92 6.93 -5.06
C GLY A 50 -10.21 6.38 -3.84
N CYS A 51 -9.29 7.15 -3.29
CA CYS A 51 -8.49 6.79 -2.13
C CYS A 51 -8.73 7.74 -0.97
N ILE A 52 -8.86 7.18 0.22
CA ILE A 52 -8.91 7.87 1.50
C ILE A 52 -7.58 7.61 2.20
N LEU A 53 -6.83 8.68 2.45
CA LEU A 53 -5.57 8.67 3.18
C LEU A 53 -5.86 9.22 4.58
N SER A 54 -5.34 8.60 5.62
CA SER A 54 -5.56 9.10 6.99
C SER A 54 -4.45 8.76 7.95
N ASN A 55 -4.20 9.65 8.90
CA ASN A 55 -3.36 9.40 10.08
C ASN A 55 -4.07 9.99 11.31
N ASP A 56 -3.36 10.07 12.43
CA ASP A 56 -3.81 10.70 13.68
C ASP A 56 -4.09 12.21 13.54
N VAL A 57 -3.51 12.86 12.53
CA VAL A 57 -3.59 14.29 12.30
C VAL A 57 -4.78 14.69 11.41
N GLY A 58 -5.15 13.85 10.44
CA GLY A 58 -6.19 14.20 9.49
C GLY A 58 -6.59 13.10 8.52
N LYS A 59 -7.52 13.47 7.62
CA LYS A 59 -8.01 12.63 6.52
C LYS A 59 -8.02 13.41 5.22
N TRP A 60 -7.63 12.76 4.14
CA TRP A 60 -7.53 13.34 2.81
C TRP A 60 -8.15 12.42 1.77
N PHE A 61 -8.72 13.01 0.72
CA PHE A 61 -9.41 12.30 -0.34
C PHE A 61 -8.74 12.63 -1.67
N VAL A 62 -8.41 11.61 -2.45
CA VAL A 62 -7.75 11.80 -3.75
C VAL A 62 -8.28 10.77 -4.75
N THR A 63 -8.38 11.17 -6.01
CA THR A 63 -8.62 10.25 -7.12
C THR A 63 -7.31 9.98 -7.83
N THR A 64 -6.99 8.72 -8.03
CA THR A 64 -5.73 8.28 -8.62
C THR A 64 -5.77 8.27 -10.15
N PRO A 65 -4.64 8.53 -10.82
CA PRO A 65 -3.40 9.09 -10.28
C PRO A 65 -3.58 10.57 -9.92
N GLY A 66 -3.07 10.99 -8.77
CA GLY A 66 -3.28 12.36 -8.28
C GLY A 66 -2.25 12.81 -7.25
N ARG A 67 -1.98 14.11 -7.19
CA ARG A 67 -1.13 14.72 -6.16
C ARG A 67 -1.99 15.36 -5.09
N ILE A 68 -1.61 15.18 -3.83
CA ILE A 68 -2.29 15.77 -2.68
C ILE A 68 -1.28 16.19 -1.62
N THR A 69 -1.56 17.31 -0.95
CA THR A 69 -0.79 17.76 0.20
C THR A 69 -1.40 17.16 1.47
N ILE A 70 -0.60 16.41 2.21
CA ILE A 70 -0.98 15.77 3.47
C ILE A 70 -0.16 16.36 4.62
N ARG A 71 -0.67 16.20 5.86
CA ARG A 71 0.12 16.51 7.05
C ARG A 71 0.91 15.29 7.49
N LYS A 72 2.19 15.50 7.74
CA LYS A 72 3.14 14.50 8.24
C LYS A 72 2.78 14.11 9.66
N SER A 73 3.10 12.86 10.01
CA SER A 73 2.97 12.35 11.37
C SER A 73 4.01 11.26 11.63
N GLN A 74 4.22 10.96 12.90
CA GLN A 74 4.97 9.79 13.35
C GLN A 74 4.18 8.49 13.17
N GLU A 75 2.86 8.60 13.05
CA GLU A 75 1.95 7.45 12.91
C GLU A 75 1.88 6.98 11.44
N PRO A 76 1.60 5.68 11.20
CA PRO A 76 1.40 5.14 9.86
C PRO A 76 0.27 5.85 9.10
N LEU A 77 0.49 6.11 7.81
CA LEU A 77 -0.54 6.63 6.92
C LEU A 77 -1.42 5.48 6.45
N LYS A 78 -2.66 5.44 6.93
CA LYS A 78 -3.66 4.48 6.50
C LYS A 78 -4.20 4.81 5.12
N VAL A 79 -4.34 3.81 4.26
CA VAL A 79 -4.81 3.98 2.88
C VAL A 79 -5.95 3.02 2.57
N ASP A 80 -7.09 3.58 2.14
CA ASP A 80 -8.25 2.82 1.67
C ASP A 80 -8.60 3.29 0.26
N CYS A 81 -8.29 2.46 -0.74
CA CYS A 81 -8.57 2.72 -2.15
C CYS A 81 -9.65 1.79 -2.68
N ARG A 82 -10.64 2.38 -3.38
CA ARG A 82 -11.72 1.65 -4.04
C ARG A 82 -11.97 2.22 -5.43
N LYS A 83 -12.28 1.35 -6.38
CA LYS A 83 -12.66 1.74 -7.74
C LYS A 83 -14.11 1.36 -8.01
N TYR A 84 -14.90 2.34 -8.44
CA TYR A 84 -16.29 2.08 -8.81
C TYR A 84 -16.35 1.08 -9.99
N GLY A 85 -17.21 0.07 -9.86
CA GLY A 85 -17.36 -0.98 -10.87
C GLY A 85 -16.23 -2.01 -10.92
N SER A 86 -15.33 -2.03 -9.94
CA SER A 86 -14.27 -3.05 -9.80
C SER A 86 -14.32 -3.70 -8.41
N PRO A 87 -14.17 -5.03 -8.30
CA PRO A 87 -14.01 -5.70 -7.00
C PRO A 87 -12.63 -5.47 -6.36
N ALA A 88 -11.70 -4.81 -7.07
CA ALA A 88 -10.34 -4.61 -6.60
C ALA A 88 -10.29 -3.74 -5.33
N ILE A 89 -9.54 -4.22 -4.33
CA ILE A 89 -9.28 -3.54 -3.06
C ILE A 89 -7.79 -3.32 -2.88
N ALA A 90 -7.40 -2.31 -2.11
CA ALA A 90 -6.01 -2.13 -1.68
C ALA A 90 -5.54 -3.33 -0.84
N THR A 91 -4.34 -3.84 -1.11
CA THR A 91 -3.77 -4.96 -0.35
C THR A 91 -2.97 -4.52 0.86
N ASP A 92 -2.42 -3.31 0.80
CA ASP A 92 -1.67 -2.69 1.89
C ASP A 92 -2.49 -1.53 2.41
N ASP A 93 -2.79 -1.54 3.71
CA ASP A 93 -3.64 -0.57 4.38
C ASP A 93 -2.84 0.48 5.15
N HIS A 94 -1.52 0.35 5.26
CA HIS A 94 -0.68 1.28 6.00
C HIS A 94 0.68 1.56 5.35
N ILE A 95 1.15 2.80 5.46
CA ILE A 95 2.44 3.24 4.94
C ILE A 95 3.23 3.89 6.07
N ASP A 96 4.34 3.29 6.44
CA ASP A 96 5.17 3.77 7.55
C ASP A 96 5.92 5.06 7.18
N PRO A 97 5.94 6.06 8.09
CA PRO A 97 6.76 7.25 7.92
C PRO A 97 8.25 6.95 8.13
N LYS A 98 9.11 7.70 7.44
CA LYS A 98 10.56 7.64 7.56
C LYS A 98 11.09 8.89 8.27
N LEU A 99 12.10 8.71 9.11
CA LEU A 99 12.74 9.85 9.78
C LEU A 99 13.51 10.70 8.76
N ASN A 100 13.23 12.00 8.71
CA ASN A 100 13.92 12.94 7.81
C ASN A 100 15.29 13.32 8.39
N ALA A 101 16.29 13.47 7.51
CA ALA A 101 17.63 13.95 7.87
C ALA A 101 17.62 15.35 8.52
N SER A 102 16.61 16.18 8.27
CA SER A 102 16.43 17.49 8.91
C SER A 102 16.35 17.42 10.44
N VAL A 103 15.87 16.30 10.98
CA VAL A 103 15.81 16.04 12.43
C VAL A 103 17.19 16.12 13.06
N TRP A 104 18.22 15.59 12.39
CA TRP A 104 19.59 15.63 12.92
C TRP A 104 20.14 17.06 13.00
N GLY A 105 19.79 17.91 12.04
CA GLY A 105 20.15 19.34 12.06
C GLY A 105 19.53 20.06 13.25
N ASN A 106 18.23 19.87 13.47
CA ASN A 106 17.51 20.45 14.60
C ASN A 106 18.01 19.89 15.94
N VAL A 107 18.24 18.59 16.05
CA VAL A 107 18.81 17.96 17.27
C VAL A 107 20.15 18.60 17.63
N ILE A 108 21.07 18.75 16.67
CA ILE A 108 22.41 19.30 16.93
C ILE A 108 22.33 20.79 17.30
N LEU A 109 21.56 21.58 16.54
CA LEU A 109 21.46 23.03 16.74
C LEU A 109 20.73 23.42 18.02
N THR A 110 19.78 22.61 18.47
CA THR A 110 18.94 22.91 19.65
C THR A 110 19.32 22.08 20.88
N LEU A 111 20.44 21.34 20.82
CA LEU A 111 20.87 20.41 21.88
C LEU A 111 19.77 19.41 22.28
N GLY A 112 19.04 18.90 21.28
CA GLY A 112 18.00 17.89 21.47
C GLY A 112 16.60 18.42 21.82
N VAL A 113 16.43 19.71 22.14
CA VAL A 113 15.10 20.27 22.45
C VAL A 113 14.19 20.28 21.23
N GLY A 114 14.73 20.62 20.06
CA GLY A 114 14.01 20.66 18.78
C GLY A 114 13.50 19.30 18.34
N TYR A 115 14.15 18.20 18.75
CA TYR A 115 13.66 16.85 18.48
C TYR A 115 12.27 16.61 19.07
N PHE A 116 12.02 17.09 20.29
CA PHE A 116 10.71 16.91 20.95
C PHE A 116 9.62 17.69 20.22
N VAL A 117 9.93 18.89 19.72
CA VAL A 117 8.99 19.71 18.94
C VAL A 117 8.71 19.08 17.57
N ASP A 118 9.74 18.62 16.88
CA ASP A 118 9.61 17.96 15.57
C ASP A 118 8.85 16.64 15.66
N ARG A 119 9.05 15.91 16.77
CA ARG A 119 8.29 14.71 17.16
C ARG A 119 6.81 15.03 17.33
N ASN A 120 6.50 16.06 18.13
CA ASN A 120 5.12 16.40 18.47
C ASN A 120 4.35 17.04 17.32
N THR A 121 5.04 17.67 16.36
CA THR A 121 4.43 18.32 15.19
C THR A 121 4.41 17.44 13.94
N GLY A 122 5.14 16.33 13.93
CA GLY A 122 5.33 15.47 12.75
C GLY A 122 6.35 16.00 11.74
N ALA A 123 6.96 17.17 11.98
CA ALA A 123 7.92 17.81 11.06
C ALA A 123 9.17 16.97 10.77
N GLY A 124 9.51 16.05 11.67
CA GLY A 124 10.66 15.16 11.54
C GLY A 124 10.43 13.89 10.71
N PHE A 125 9.23 13.69 10.17
CA PHE A 125 8.81 12.44 9.51
C PHE A 125 8.35 12.73 8.09
N ASP A 126 8.75 11.89 7.14
CA ASP A 126 8.28 11.95 5.76
C ASP A 126 7.63 10.64 5.36
N TYR A 127 6.50 10.73 4.68
CA TYR A 127 5.96 9.59 3.95
C TYR A 127 6.69 9.44 2.60
N PRO A 128 6.60 8.29 1.91
CA PRO A 128 7.12 8.18 0.55
C PRO A 128 6.49 9.24 -0.37
N SER A 129 7.31 9.88 -1.22
CA SER A 129 6.83 10.91 -2.16
C SER A 129 5.92 10.34 -3.25
N ILE A 130 6.01 9.04 -3.50
CA ILE A 130 5.16 8.28 -4.43
C ILE A 130 4.57 7.11 -3.64
N LEU A 131 3.25 7.14 -3.45
CA LEU A 131 2.47 6.08 -2.84
C LEU A 131 1.96 5.18 -3.96
N THR A 132 2.55 3.98 -4.11
CA THR A 132 2.11 2.97 -5.07
C THR A 132 1.25 1.94 -4.35
N ILE A 133 -0.06 2.03 -4.51
CA ILE A 133 -1.01 1.13 -3.88
C ILE A 133 -1.32 -0.02 -4.82
N VAL A 134 -1.01 -1.23 -4.39
CA VAL A 134 -1.36 -2.45 -5.11
C VAL A 134 -2.82 -2.76 -4.83
N MET A 135 -3.60 -2.89 -5.90
CA MET A 135 -5.01 -3.30 -5.86
C MET A 135 -5.15 -4.72 -6.39
N GLN A 136 -5.87 -5.56 -5.64
CA GLN A 136 -6.12 -6.94 -6.01
C GLN A 136 -7.60 -7.29 -5.86
N ASP A 137 -8.06 -8.21 -6.69
CA ASP A 137 -9.41 -8.76 -6.61
C ASP A 137 -9.46 -9.82 -5.49
N PRO A 138 -10.29 -9.65 -4.44
CA PRO A 138 -10.37 -10.61 -3.35
C PRO A 138 -10.74 -12.02 -3.83
N ALA A 139 -11.45 -12.17 -4.95
CA ALA A 139 -11.76 -13.47 -5.54
C ALA A 139 -10.51 -14.19 -6.09
N ARG A 140 -9.46 -13.44 -6.45
CA ARG A 140 -8.16 -14.00 -6.89
C ARG A 140 -7.23 -14.35 -5.74
N LEU A 141 -7.42 -13.70 -4.59
CA LEU A 141 -6.73 -14.04 -3.34
C LEU A 141 -7.32 -15.26 -2.65
N ALA A 142 -8.58 -15.60 -2.93
CA ALA A 142 -9.23 -16.76 -2.36
C ALA A 142 -8.51 -18.06 -2.79
N PRO A 143 -8.24 -18.98 -1.85
CA PRO A 143 -7.74 -20.32 -2.20
C PRO A 143 -8.69 -20.98 -3.21
N PRO A 144 -8.16 -21.80 -4.15
CA PRO A 144 -9.01 -22.59 -5.03
C PRO A 144 -10.05 -23.35 -4.18
N PRO A 145 -11.33 -23.38 -4.58
CA PRO A 145 -12.33 -24.17 -3.87
C PRO A 145 -11.83 -25.60 -3.75
N ALA A 146 -11.90 -26.18 -2.55
CA ALA A 146 -11.51 -27.56 -2.33
C ALA A 146 -12.24 -28.47 -3.34
N PRO A 147 -11.57 -29.48 -3.93
CA PRO A 147 -12.24 -30.38 -4.86
C PRO A 147 -13.46 -30.96 -4.18
N VAL A 148 -14.64 -30.67 -4.74
CA VAL A 148 -15.90 -31.25 -4.28
C VAL A 148 -15.79 -32.74 -4.56
N PHE A 149 -15.69 -33.55 -3.50
CA PHE A 149 -15.76 -35.00 -3.65
C PHE A 149 -17.18 -35.34 -4.10
N VAL A 150 -17.35 -35.58 -5.40
CA VAL A 150 -18.57 -36.16 -5.94
C VAL A 150 -18.48 -37.65 -5.65
N PRO A 151 -19.30 -38.21 -4.73
CA PRO A 151 -19.30 -39.64 -4.53
C PRO A 151 -19.61 -40.31 -5.87
N PRO A 152 -18.87 -41.36 -6.26
CA PRO A 152 -19.17 -42.08 -7.48
C PRO A 152 -20.63 -42.52 -7.44
N PRO A 153 -21.37 -42.43 -8.56
CA PRO A 153 -22.74 -42.93 -8.61
C PRO A 153 -22.70 -44.37 -8.10
N ALA A 154 -23.51 -44.65 -7.07
CA ALA A 154 -23.63 -45.96 -6.49
C ALA A 154 -23.78 -46.95 -7.65
N ALA A 155 -22.83 -47.87 -7.77
CA ALA A 155 -22.76 -48.81 -8.88
C ALA A 155 -24.17 -49.40 -9.08
N ALA A 156 -24.72 -49.21 -10.28
CA ALA A 156 -25.97 -49.83 -10.67
C ALA A 156 -25.84 -51.32 -10.37
N VAL A 157 -26.68 -51.82 -9.46
CA VAL A 157 -26.79 -53.24 -9.19
C VAL A 157 -27.07 -53.89 -10.56
N PRO A 158 -26.24 -54.84 -11.03
CA PRO A 158 -26.51 -55.49 -12.30
C PRO A 158 -27.87 -56.17 -12.19
N GLU A 159 -28.83 -55.65 -12.95
CA GLU A 159 -30.13 -56.28 -13.13
C GLU A 159 -29.87 -57.64 -13.76
N THR A 160 -30.11 -58.70 -12.99
CA THR A 160 -29.91 -60.08 -13.41
C THR A 160 -30.73 -60.32 -14.66
N VAL A 161 -30.08 -60.37 -15.82
CA VAL A 161 -30.72 -60.70 -17.11
C VAL A 161 -31.24 -62.13 -17.01
N VAL A 162 -32.55 -62.27 -16.77
CA VAL A 162 -33.26 -63.55 -16.85
C VAL A 162 -33.33 -63.94 -18.33
N GLN A 163 -32.47 -64.88 -18.73
CA GLN A 163 -32.51 -65.43 -20.09
C GLN A 163 -33.83 -66.19 -20.33
N PRO A 164 -34.55 -65.95 -21.43
CA PRO A 164 -35.72 -66.75 -21.79
C PRO A 164 -35.28 -68.17 -22.17
N LYS A 165 -35.88 -69.17 -21.53
CA LYS A 165 -35.71 -70.60 -21.86
C LYS A 165 -36.19 -70.85 -23.30
N VAL A 166 -35.26 -71.16 -24.21
CA VAL A 166 -35.56 -71.54 -25.60
C VAL A 166 -36.29 -72.88 -25.62
N ALA A 167 -37.47 -72.93 -26.25
CA ALA A 167 -38.23 -74.15 -26.47
C ALA A 167 -37.63 -74.98 -27.62
N PRO A 168 -37.59 -76.33 -27.54
CA PRO A 168 -37.10 -77.16 -28.64
C PRO A 168 -38.06 -77.16 -29.82
N SER A 169 -37.52 -77.04 -31.04
CA SER A 169 -38.29 -77.09 -32.29
C SER A 169 -38.86 -78.49 -32.60
N PRO A 170 -39.95 -78.61 -33.38
CA PRO A 170 -40.58 -79.89 -33.69
C PRO A 170 -39.76 -80.71 -34.70
N LEU A 171 -39.73 -82.04 -34.51
CA LEU A 171 -39.12 -83.01 -35.41
C LEU A 171 -39.91 -83.12 -36.73
N PRO A 172 -39.25 -83.23 -37.90
CA PRO A 172 -39.92 -83.52 -39.16
C PRO A 172 -40.32 -84.99 -39.30
N ASN A 173 -41.44 -85.21 -40.02
CA ASN A 173 -42.14 -86.49 -40.19
C ASN A 173 -41.31 -87.58 -40.89
N PRO A 174 -41.57 -88.87 -40.58
CA PRO A 174 -40.86 -90.00 -41.19
C PRO A 174 -41.27 -90.23 -42.65
N VAL A 175 -40.28 -90.46 -43.51
CA VAL A 175 -40.47 -90.87 -44.91
C VAL A 175 -40.61 -92.39 -44.97
N VAL A 176 -41.72 -92.85 -45.55
CA VAL A 176 -42.07 -94.26 -45.77
C VAL A 176 -41.39 -94.78 -47.03
N TYR A 177 -40.71 -95.93 -46.93
CA TYR A 177 -40.51 -96.89 -48.01
C TYR A 177 -40.75 -98.30 -47.47
#